data_AF-A0A1N7CQY1-F1
#
_entry.id   AF-A0A1N7CQY1-F1
#
_cell.length_a   1.000
_cell.length_b   1.000
_cell.length_c   1.000
_cell.angle_alpha   90.00
_cell.angle_beta   90.00
_cell.angle_gamma   90.00
#
_symmetry.space_group_name_H-M   'P 1'
#
loop_
_entity.id
_entity.type
_entity.pdbx_description
1 polymer ?
#
loop_
_entity_poly.entity_id
_entity_poly.type
_entity_poly.pdbx_seq_one_letter_code
_entity_poly.pdbx_strand_id
1 'polypeptide(L)'
;MLNRSKYYIFITKFSFLFAILFYGIFFAQEHKIKKEVDSLAKVAEQFYLNYDIRKLLLVSHKILLKSEKINYERGLILGNFYIAATLYDVEKYGESIRYIKKSMSYSKLFDQDPELGYRNYALLAGNYKDLELYSLAIKSLQKSLKLIQNTNRIKDHIVSEASVNGFLSEIYAKVGKKDSMYYYLIQEKKIFDKIENSDIYFEKAVFFRAFGDYYLSEKKVDSAKYYYEKSIVISKKINSPEFIDAFMGLAKLNTVQGKYNEALRYYHTILNENKKNSLQWHLSEVYSNLEYIYTQLGNTEKATFFRNLFNETKYNQNKSKEKERSFVIDETIKFEKEKLQHENDQNKKYTYIAITIINVFLFIGVFIIVKRKRKQLISKSDTIINQKEIERQKLQKKLNEAFEEVIELARSNSPEFFTRFREVYPEVVDKLIGIYPKLRVSELTLCAFIFLGFTTKDIASITFTSIHTVKGRKNSLRKKLNIPVDDATEMWIKTLGG
;
A
#
# COMPACT_ATOMS: atom_id res chain seq x y z
N MET A 1 28.73 37.31 2.58
CA MET A 1 28.10 35.98 2.41
C MET A 1 27.42 35.42 3.67
N LEU A 2 27.83 35.77 4.89
CA LEU A 2 27.28 35.21 6.14
C LEU A 2 25.81 35.57 6.47
N ASN A 3 25.28 36.71 6.01
CA ASN A 3 23.89 37.11 6.31
C ASN A 3 22.81 36.37 5.52
N ARG A 4 23.11 35.87 4.30
CA ARG A 4 22.15 35.12 3.49
C ARG A 4 21.86 33.72 4.05
N SER A 5 22.85 33.08 4.68
CA SER A 5 22.72 31.75 5.30
C SER A 5 21.79 31.77 6.52
N LYS A 6 21.91 32.77 7.41
CA LYS A 6 21.02 32.91 8.58
C LYS A 6 19.57 33.19 8.18
N TYR A 7 19.37 34.02 7.14
CA TYR A 7 18.04 34.30 6.60
C TYR A 7 17.39 33.05 5.98
N TYR A 8 18.16 32.22 5.28
CA TYR A 8 17.67 30.96 4.70
C TYR A 8 17.28 29.94 5.77
N ILE A 9 18.08 29.81 6.84
CA ILE A 9 17.79 28.92 7.97
C ILE A 9 16.56 29.41 8.75
N PHE A 10 16.37 30.73 8.87
CA PHE A 10 15.20 31.31 9.51
C PHE A 10 13.92 31.05 8.70
N ILE A 11 13.96 31.27 7.37
CA ILE A 11 12.83 31.00 6.47
C ILE A 11 12.46 29.51 6.45
N THR A 12 13.43 28.60 6.41
CA THR A 12 13.16 27.14 6.40
C THR A 12 12.62 26.63 7.73
N LYS A 13 13.08 27.18 8.86
CA LYS A 13 12.51 26.85 10.18
C LYS A 13 11.10 27.42 10.35
N PHE A 14 10.85 28.64 9.88
CA PHE A 14 9.54 29.27 9.95
C PHE A 14 8.52 28.60 9.02
N SER A 15 8.92 28.21 7.81
CA SER A 15 8.06 27.45 6.89
C SER A 15 7.74 26.06 7.41
N PHE A 16 8.68 25.39 8.10
CA PHE A 16 8.43 24.12 8.77
C PHE A 16 7.45 24.25 9.94
N LEU A 17 7.59 25.28 10.78
CA LEU A 17 6.66 25.56 11.88
C LEU A 17 5.26 25.92 11.38
N PHE A 18 5.19 26.70 10.30
CA PHE A 18 3.94 27.06 9.64
C PHE A 18 3.26 25.84 9.00
N ALA A 19 4.04 24.94 8.39
CA ALA A 19 3.53 23.67 7.87
C ALA A 19 2.96 22.78 8.97
N ILE A 20 3.62 22.70 10.14
CA ILE A 20 3.12 21.94 11.30
C ILE A 20 1.81 22.55 11.85
N LEU A 21 1.73 23.87 11.96
CA LEU A 21 0.52 24.56 12.43
C LEU A 21 -0.66 24.36 11.46
N PHE A 22 -0.42 24.47 10.15
CA PHE A 22 -1.44 24.17 9.14
C PHE A 22 -1.87 22.70 9.18
N TYR A 23 -0.92 21.76 9.33
CA TYR A 23 -1.24 20.35 9.50
C TYR A 23 -2.11 20.12 10.73
N GLY A 24 -1.80 20.76 11.87
CA GLY A 24 -2.59 20.66 13.09
C GLY A 24 -4.04 21.15 12.94
N ILE A 25 -4.25 22.27 12.23
CA ILE A 25 -5.60 22.82 11.97
C ILE A 25 -6.41 21.89 11.06
N PHE A 26 -5.79 21.36 10.00
CA PHE A 26 -6.43 20.39 9.10
C PHE A 26 -6.80 19.10 9.83
N PHE A 27 -5.91 18.54 10.65
CA PHE A 27 -6.19 17.35 11.46
C PHE A 27 -7.31 17.57 12.48
N ALA A 28 -7.34 18.73 13.15
CA ALA A 28 -8.39 19.07 14.10
C ALA A 28 -9.76 19.21 13.42
N GLN A 29 -9.80 19.81 12.22
CA GLN A 29 -11.02 19.94 11.44
C GLN A 29 -11.52 18.58 10.92
N GLU A 30 -10.62 17.73 10.42
CA GLU A 30 -10.94 16.37 9.98
C GLU A 30 -11.52 15.53 11.12
N HIS A 31 -10.86 15.53 12.29
CA HIS A 31 -11.31 14.79 13.45
C HIS A 31 -12.69 15.27 13.96
N LYS A 32 -12.96 16.58 13.91
CA LYS A 32 -14.28 17.13 14.25
C LYS A 32 -15.35 16.63 13.27
N ILE A 33 -15.06 16.61 11.96
CA ILE A 33 -16.00 16.11 10.94
C ILE A 33 -16.26 14.61 11.13
N LYS A 34 -15.24 13.79 11.43
CA LYS A 34 -15.41 12.36 11.73
C LYS A 34 -16.38 12.13 12.89
N LYS A 35 -16.20 12.84 14.00
CA LYS A 35 -17.12 12.79 15.15
C LYS A 35 -18.55 13.18 14.80
N GLU A 36 -18.72 14.22 13.97
CA GLU A 36 -20.04 14.63 13.51
C GLU A 36 -20.69 13.54 12.64
N VAL A 37 -19.93 12.94 11.72
CA VAL A 37 -20.40 11.84 10.88
C VAL A 37 -20.80 10.63 11.74
N ASP A 38 -19.99 10.25 12.72
CA ASP A 38 -20.32 9.14 13.63
C ASP A 38 -21.58 9.44 14.47
N SER A 39 -21.79 10.70 14.86
CA SER A 39 -23.03 11.13 15.52
C SER A 39 -24.23 11.03 14.58
N LEU A 40 -24.08 11.44 13.32
CA LEU A 40 -25.14 11.32 12.32
C LEU A 40 -25.46 9.86 12.02
N ALA A 41 -24.46 8.97 12.03
CA ALA A 41 -24.67 7.54 11.83
C ALA A 41 -25.53 6.92 12.95
N LYS A 42 -25.35 7.34 14.21
CA LYS A 42 -26.23 6.91 15.31
C LYS A 42 -27.68 7.36 15.10
N VAL A 43 -27.88 8.58 14.60
CA VAL A 43 -29.21 9.09 14.26
C VAL A 43 -29.81 8.32 13.07
N ALA A 44 -29.00 8.00 12.07
CA ALA A 44 -29.41 7.16 10.94
C ALA A 44 -29.85 5.77 11.40
N GLU A 45 -29.11 5.13 12.31
CA GLU A 45 -29.49 3.85 12.90
C GLU A 45 -30.86 3.92 13.58
N GLN A 46 -31.14 4.98 14.34
CA GLN A 46 -32.46 5.17 14.96
C GLN A 46 -33.58 5.30 13.92
N PHE A 47 -33.36 6.05 12.84
CA PHE A 47 -34.36 6.13 11.77
C PHE A 47 -34.54 4.83 11.01
N TYR A 48 -33.45 4.07 10.82
CA TYR A 48 -33.48 2.74 10.22
C TYR A 48 -34.32 1.77 11.06
N LEU A 49 -34.04 1.68 12.37
CA LEU A 49 -34.80 0.81 13.29
C LEU A 49 -36.27 1.21 13.44
N ASN A 50 -36.59 2.49 13.28
CA ASN A 50 -37.96 3.02 13.35
C ASN A 50 -38.68 3.07 11.99
N TYR A 51 -38.06 2.56 10.91
CA TYR A 51 -38.60 2.61 9.54
C TYR A 51 -38.97 4.03 9.05
N ASP A 52 -38.26 5.08 9.51
CA ASP A 52 -38.45 6.46 9.02
C ASP A 52 -37.62 6.70 7.74
N ILE A 53 -38.08 6.08 6.65
CA ILE A 53 -37.39 6.02 5.35
C ILE A 53 -36.98 7.42 4.85
N ARG A 54 -37.86 8.42 5.00
CA ARG A 54 -37.58 9.79 4.51
C ARG A 54 -36.45 10.44 5.29
N LYS A 55 -36.48 10.38 6.63
CA LYS A 55 -35.40 10.96 7.44
C LYS A 55 -34.10 10.17 7.29
N LEU A 56 -34.19 8.84 7.17
CA LEU A 56 -33.06 7.97 6.91
C LEU A 56 -32.33 8.39 5.63
N LEU A 57 -33.06 8.58 4.52
CA LEU A 57 -32.44 8.98 3.26
C LEU A 57 -31.72 10.34 3.36
N LEU A 58 -32.36 11.33 4.00
CA LEU A 58 -31.78 12.66 4.19
C LEU A 58 -30.49 12.64 5.02
N VAL A 59 -30.49 11.95 6.16
CA VAL A 59 -29.29 11.86 7.00
C VAL A 59 -28.17 11.06 6.32
N SER A 60 -28.52 10.03 5.54
CA SER A 60 -27.56 9.19 4.82
C SER A 60 -26.82 9.98 3.74
N HIS A 61 -27.53 10.82 2.98
CA HIS A 61 -26.88 11.75 2.03
C HIS A 61 -25.97 12.75 2.75
N LYS A 62 -26.38 13.26 3.92
CA LYS A 62 -25.55 14.17 4.71
C LYS A 62 -24.27 13.50 5.21
N ILE A 63 -24.35 12.23 5.62
CA ILE A 63 -23.20 11.39 5.99
C ILE A 63 -22.23 11.28 4.81
N LEU A 64 -22.72 10.88 3.62
CA LEU A 64 -21.89 10.75 2.43
C LEU A 64 -21.18 12.06 2.07
N LEU A 65 -21.94 13.15 1.94
CA LEU A 65 -21.39 14.46 1.56
C LEU A 65 -20.30 14.95 2.51
N LYS A 66 -20.40 14.65 3.81
CA LYS A 66 -19.37 15.01 4.80
C LYS A 66 -18.18 14.07 4.72
N SER A 67 -18.41 12.77 4.57
CA SER A 67 -17.36 11.78 4.47
C SER A 67 -16.52 11.91 3.21
N GLU A 68 -17.12 12.22 2.06
CA GLU A 68 -16.41 12.44 0.79
C GLU A 68 -15.39 13.59 0.89
N LYS A 69 -15.74 14.67 1.61
CA LYS A 69 -14.84 15.83 1.80
C LYS A 69 -13.54 15.50 2.52
N ILE A 70 -13.54 14.45 3.34
CA ILE A 70 -12.41 14.06 4.17
C ILE A 70 -11.95 12.62 3.93
N ASN A 71 -12.45 11.97 2.86
CA ASN A 71 -12.23 10.54 2.57
C ASN A 71 -12.44 9.62 3.78
N TYR A 72 -13.48 9.88 4.58
CA TYR A 72 -13.78 9.07 5.76
C TYR A 72 -14.55 7.80 5.41
N GLU A 73 -13.80 6.74 5.10
CA GLU A 73 -14.29 5.46 4.59
C GLU A 73 -15.40 4.82 5.44
N ARG A 74 -15.31 4.82 6.78
CA ARG A 74 -16.38 4.30 7.65
C ARG A 74 -17.71 5.01 7.42
N GLY A 75 -17.68 6.34 7.31
CA GLY A 75 -18.89 7.10 6.99
C GLY A 75 -19.36 6.91 5.55
N LEU A 76 -18.46 6.70 4.59
CA LEU A 76 -18.84 6.33 3.22
C LEU A 76 -19.57 4.99 3.19
N ILE A 77 -19.09 3.98 3.93
CA ILE A 77 -19.74 2.68 4.07
C ILE A 77 -21.15 2.85 4.64
N LEU A 78 -21.27 3.53 5.79
CA LEU A 78 -22.56 3.70 6.48
C LEU A 78 -23.56 4.50 5.63
N GLY A 79 -23.14 5.61 5.01
CA GLY A 79 -24.01 6.41 4.15
C GLY A 79 -24.50 5.62 2.94
N ASN A 80 -23.63 4.85 2.27
CA ASN A 80 -24.03 3.99 1.16
C ASN A 80 -24.95 2.85 1.64
N PHE A 81 -24.67 2.24 2.79
CA PHE A 81 -25.48 1.17 3.37
C PHE A 81 -26.93 1.62 3.63
N TYR A 82 -27.13 2.75 4.31
CA TYR A 82 -28.48 3.22 4.63
C TYR A 82 -29.27 3.69 3.41
N ILE A 83 -28.60 4.27 2.40
CA ILE A 83 -29.23 4.56 1.11
C ILE A 83 -29.66 3.26 0.44
N ALA A 84 -28.79 2.24 0.42
CA ALA A 84 -29.14 0.94 -0.13
C ALA A 84 -30.31 0.30 0.60
N ALA A 85 -30.35 0.36 1.92
CA ALA A 85 -31.46 -0.17 2.72
C ALA A 85 -32.78 0.54 2.39
N THR A 86 -32.74 1.87 2.27
CA THR A 86 -33.91 2.66 1.82
C THR A 86 -34.38 2.22 0.43
N LEU A 87 -33.44 2.04 -0.52
CA LEU A 87 -33.76 1.59 -1.88
C LEU A 87 -34.31 0.16 -1.91
N TYR A 88 -33.80 -0.71 -1.04
CA TYR A 88 -34.32 -2.06 -0.85
C TYR A 88 -35.79 -2.04 -0.38
N ASP A 89 -36.11 -1.21 0.62
CA ASP A 89 -37.47 -1.08 1.15
C ASP A 89 -38.48 -0.57 0.12
N VAL A 90 -38.04 0.22 -0.87
CA VAL A 90 -38.88 0.68 -1.99
C VAL A 90 -38.74 -0.20 -3.25
N GLU A 91 -38.27 -1.43 -3.09
CA GLU A 91 -38.12 -2.46 -4.13
C GLU A 91 -37.24 -2.06 -5.32
N LYS A 92 -36.33 -1.11 -5.13
CA LYS A 92 -35.33 -0.70 -6.12
C LYS A 92 -34.04 -1.49 -5.97
N TYR A 93 -34.15 -2.81 -6.18
CA TYR A 93 -33.08 -3.77 -5.88
C TYR A 93 -31.77 -3.49 -6.63
N GLY A 94 -31.83 -3.15 -7.92
CA GLY A 94 -30.65 -2.83 -8.72
C GLY A 94 -29.89 -1.62 -8.22
N GLU A 95 -30.59 -0.53 -7.89
CA GLU A 95 -29.98 0.68 -7.33
C GLU A 95 -29.41 0.40 -5.92
N SER A 96 -30.16 -0.32 -5.08
CA SER A 96 -29.70 -0.78 -3.77
C SER A 96 -28.37 -1.53 -3.88
N ILE A 97 -28.28 -2.55 -4.74
CA ILE A 97 -27.05 -3.32 -4.96
C ILE A 97 -25.89 -2.45 -5.42
N ARG A 98 -26.11 -1.41 -6.23
CA ARG A 98 -25.06 -0.46 -6.62
C ARG A 98 -24.48 0.28 -5.43
N TYR A 99 -25.32 0.78 -4.53
CA TYR A 99 -24.86 1.45 -3.31
C TYR A 99 -24.15 0.47 -2.36
N ILE A 100 -24.64 -0.77 -2.23
CA ILE A 100 -23.93 -1.80 -1.46
C ILE A 100 -22.54 -2.07 -2.04
N LYS A 101 -22.41 -2.14 -3.38
CA LYS A 101 -21.11 -2.33 -4.04
C LYS A 101 -20.16 -1.16 -3.82
N LYS A 102 -20.66 0.09 -3.81
CA LYS A 102 -19.87 1.27 -3.41
C LYS A 102 -19.40 1.18 -1.96
N SER A 103 -20.23 0.67 -1.06
CA SER A 103 -19.80 0.38 0.32
C SER A 103 -18.71 -0.71 0.34
N MET A 104 -18.90 -1.79 -0.43
CA MET A 104 -17.97 -2.92 -0.51
C MET A 104 -16.63 -2.60 -1.20
N SER A 105 -16.48 -1.48 -1.91
CA SER A 105 -15.15 -1.06 -2.39
C SER A 105 -14.19 -0.72 -1.24
N TYR A 106 -14.72 -0.46 -0.04
CA TYR A 106 -13.98 -0.21 1.19
C TYR A 106 -13.88 -1.47 2.08
N SER A 107 -14.01 -2.67 1.51
CA SER A 107 -14.11 -3.93 2.27
C SER A 107 -12.92 -4.23 3.19
N LYS A 108 -11.76 -3.57 3.01
CA LYS A 108 -10.60 -3.70 3.92
C LYS A 108 -10.92 -3.29 5.35
N LEU A 109 -11.89 -2.38 5.54
CA LEU A 109 -12.36 -1.99 6.87
C LEU A 109 -13.19 -3.07 7.57
N PHE A 110 -13.73 -4.04 6.85
CA PHE A 110 -14.57 -5.08 7.44
C PHE A 110 -13.79 -5.99 8.41
N ASP A 111 -12.47 -6.09 8.24
CA ASP A 111 -11.63 -6.83 9.20
C ASP A 111 -11.46 -6.05 10.53
N GLN A 112 -11.57 -4.71 10.49
CA GLN A 112 -11.41 -3.84 11.66
C GLN A 112 -12.75 -3.56 12.36
N ASP A 113 -13.82 -3.43 11.57
CA ASP A 113 -15.20 -3.21 12.02
C ASP A 113 -16.12 -4.23 11.30
N PRO A 114 -16.18 -5.49 11.80
CA PRO A 114 -16.94 -6.57 11.16
C PRO A 114 -18.43 -6.29 11.00
N GLU A 115 -18.99 -5.42 11.84
CA GLU A 115 -20.38 -4.98 11.75
C GLU A 115 -20.71 -4.38 10.39
N LEU A 116 -19.83 -3.51 9.90
CA LEU A 116 -19.98 -2.90 8.59
C LEU A 116 -20.06 -3.97 7.49
N GLY A 117 -19.23 -5.01 7.60
CA GLY A 117 -19.16 -6.07 6.60
C GLY A 117 -20.37 -6.99 6.62
N TYR A 118 -20.73 -7.54 7.78
CA TYR A 118 -21.81 -8.53 7.86
C TYR A 118 -23.17 -7.88 7.52
N ARG A 119 -23.42 -6.63 7.92
CA ARG A 119 -24.66 -5.91 7.56
C ARG A 119 -24.78 -5.69 6.05
N ASN A 120 -23.69 -5.29 5.39
CA ASN A 120 -23.67 -5.12 3.94
C ASN A 120 -23.91 -6.44 3.21
N TYR A 121 -23.32 -7.55 3.68
CA TYR A 121 -23.54 -8.87 3.08
C TYR A 121 -24.96 -9.39 3.31
N ALA A 122 -25.56 -9.15 4.48
CA ALA A 122 -26.94 -9.51 4.78
C ALA A 122 -27.93 -8.73 3.89
N LEU A 123 -27.75 -7.42 3.76
CA LEU A 123 -28.58 -6.59 2.87
C LEU A 123 -28.42 -7.01 1.40
N LEU A 124 -27.20 -7.30 0.96
CA LEU A 124 -26.95 -7.81 -0.40
C LEU A 124 -27.69 -9.13 -0.64
N ALA A 125 -27.70 -10.01 0.36
CA ALA A 125 -28.41 -11.26 0.29
C ALA A 125 -29.93 -11.08 0.22
N GLY A 126 -30.50 -10.13 0.97
CA GLY A 126 -31.92 -9.77 0.88
C GLY A 126 -32.31 -9.36 -0.54
N ASN A 127 -31.54 -8.47 -1.16
CA ASN A 127 -31.76 -8.05 -2.55
C ASN A 127 -31.67 -9.25 -3.53
N TYR A 128 -30.66 -10.11 -3.39
CA TYR A 128 -30.56 -11.30 -4.22
C TYR A 128 -31.70 -12.30 -3.98
N LYS A 129 -32.19 -12.44 -2.73
CA LYS A 129 -33.32 -13.31 -2.40
C LYS A 129 -34.60 -12.85 -3.11
N ASP A 130 -34.93 -11.56 -3.06
CA ASP A 130 -36.17 -11.06 -3.62
C ASP A 130 -36.17 -11.05 -5.16
N LEU A 131 -34.97 -10.99 -5.74
CA LEU A 131 -34.70 -11.28 -7.16
C LEU A 131 -34.54 -12.78 -7.46
N GLU A 132 -34.78 -13.67 -6.50
CA GLU A 132 -34.72 -15.14 -6.62
C GLU A 132 -33.36 -15.66 -7.13
N LEU A 133 -32.28 -14.92 -6.85
CA LEU A 133 -30.89 -15.28 -7.11
C LEU A 133 -30.31 -16.01 -5.87
N TYR A 134 -30.96 -17.11 -5.48
CA TYR A 134 -30.72 -17.78 -4.19
C TYR A 134 -29.28 -18.24 -3.97
N SER A 135 -28.55 -18.65 -5.02
CA SER A 135 -27.15 -19.04 -4.91
C SER A 135 -26.25 -17.86 -4.48
N LEU A 136 -26.48 -16.67 -5.04
CA LEU A 136 -25.77 -15.45 -4.67
C LEU A 136 -26.16 -14.96 -3.28
N ALA A 137 -27.44 -15.10 -2.91
CA ALA A 137 -27.93 -14.78 -1.58
C ALA A 137 -27.26 -15.65 -0.51
N ILE A 138 -27.25 -16.98 -0.69
CA ILE A 138 -26.58 -17.93 0.23
C ILE A 138 -25.09 -17.61 0.35
N LYS A 139 -24.39 -17.38 -0.77
CA LYS A 139 -22.96 -17.04 -0.78
C LYS A 139 -22.69 -15.75 0.02
N SER A 140 -23.59 -14.78 -0.06
CA SER A 140 -23.47 -13.51 0.67
C SER A 140 -23.73 -13.70 2.16
N LEU A 141 -24.77 -14.45 2.54
CA LEU A 141 -25.05 -14.78 3.96
C LEU A 141 -23.94 -15.60 4.61
N GLN A 142 -23.32 -16.54 3.88
CA GLN A 142 -22.16 -17.29 4.39
C GLN A 142 -20.96 -16.37 4.69
N LYS A 143 -20.72 -15.34 3.86
CA LYS A 143 -19.70 -14.33 4.16
C LYS A 143 -20.07 -13.49 5.39
N SER A 144 -21.34 -13.08 5.49
CA SER A 144 -21.88 -12.39 6.67
C SER A 144 -21.64 -13.21 7.95
N LEU A 145 -22.06 -14.48 7.94
CA LEU A 145 -21.94 -15.39 9.07
C LEU A 145 -20.48 -15.62 9.46
N LYS A 146 -19.58 -15.77 8.48
CA LYS A 146 -18.13 -15.91 8.74
C LYS A 146 -17.54 -14.69 9.45
N LEU A 147 -17.94 -13.47 9.06
CA LEU A 147 -17.50 -12.25 9.73
C LEU A 147 -18.01 -12.18 11.18
N ILE A 148 -19.27 -12.56 11.40
CA ILE A 148 -19.87 -12.62 12.75
C ILE A 148 -19.16 -13.66 13.63
N GLN A 149 -18.85 -14.83 13.09
CA GLN A 149 -18.18 -15.89 13.86
C GLN A 149 -16.72 -15.58 14.17
N ASN A 150 -16.07 -14.75 13.37
CA ASN A 150 -14.68 -14.35 13.56
C ASN A 150 -14.51 -13.16 14.53
N THR A 151 -15.59 -12.54 15.01
CA THR A 151 -15.50 -11.42 15.97
C THR A 151 -15.58 -11.88 17.42
N ASN A 152 -14.73 -11.30 18.28
CA ASN A 152 -14.74 -11.54 19.72
C ASN A 152 -15.89 -10.81 20.44
N ARG A 153 -16.66 -9.96 19.75
CA ARG A 153 -17.78 -9.16 20.32
C ARG A 153 -19.12 -9.88 20.25
N ILE A 154 -19.17 -11.12 20.75
CA ILE A 154 -20.32 -12.04 20.58
C ILE A 154 -21.64 -11.44 21.11
N LYS A 155 -21.60 -10.65 22.20
CA LYS A 155 -22.82 -10.07 22.81
C LYS A 155 -23.47 -8.98 21.95
N ASP A 156 -22.70 -8.20 21.20
CA ASP A 156 -23.22 -7.05 20.44
C ASP A 156 -23.86 -7.48 19.11
N HIS A 157 -23.57 -8.69 18.63
CA HIS A 157 -23.93 -9.15 17.28
C HIS A 157 -24.83 -10.39 17.28
N ILE A 158 -25.28 -10.85 18.45
CA ILE A 158 -26.05 -12.09 18.61
C ILE A 158 -27.38 -12.06 17.84
N VAL A 159 -28.05 -10.90 17.80
CA VAL A 159 -29.29 -10.71 17.02
C VAL A 159 -29.01 -10.71 15.51
N SER A 160 -27.86 -10.18 15.08
CA SER A 160 -27.45 -10.23 13.67
C SER A 160 -27.13 -11.66 13.24
N GLU A 161 -26.54 -12.48 14.11
CA GLU A 161 -26.34 -13.90 13.84
C GLU A 161 -27.67 -14.63 13.67
N ALA A 162 -28.64 -14.38 14.57
CA ALA A 162 -29.99 -14.94 14.47
C ALA A 162 -30.65 -14.55 13.13
N SER A 163 -30.61 -13.26 12.77
CA SER A 163 -31.14 -12.74 11.50
C SER A 163 -30.53 -13.45 10.27
N VAL A 164 -29.20 -13.63 10.24
CA VAL A 164 -28.52 -14.32 9.13
C VAL A 164 -28.93 -15.80 9.04
N ASN A 165 -29.05 -16.49 10.17
CA ASN A 165 -29.55 -17.88 10.19
C ASN A 165 -31.02 -17.94 9.74
N GLY A 166 -31.86 -17.01 10.17
CA GLY A 166 -33.25 -16.88 9.74
C GLY A 166 -33.35 -16.72 8.21
N PHE A 167 -32.55 -15.83 7.62
CA PHE A 167 -32.51 -15.63 6.16
C PHE A 167 -32.05 -16.87 5.41
N LEU A 168 -31.03 -17.57 5.92
CA LEU A 168 -30.58 -18.84 5.34
C LEU A 168 -31.71 -19.87 5.39
N SER A 169 -32.43 -19.98 6.52
CA SER A 169 -33.55 -20.91 6.66
C SER A 169 -34.65 -20.64 5.63
N GLU A 170 -35.00 -19.36 5.42
CA GLU A 170 -36.03 -18.96 4.47
C GLU A 170 -35.61 -19.29 3.04
N ILE A 171 -34.37 -18.99 2.65
CA ILE A 171 -33.87 -19.30 1.30
C ILE A 171 -33.84 -20.81 1.07
N TYR A 172 -33.39 -21.60 2.05
CA TYR A 172 -33.39 -23.06 1.90
C TYR A 172 -34.81 -23.64 1.83
N ALA A 173 -35.79 -23.03 2.50
CA ALA A 173 -37.20 -23.37 2.31
C ALA A 173 -37.66 -23.12 0.87
N LYS A 174 -37.32 -21.96 0.29
CA LYS A 174 -37.65 -21.61 -1.11
C LYS A 174 -36.98 -22.54 -2.13
N VAL A 175 -35.78 -23.02 -1.85
CA VAL A 175 -35.04 -23.98 -2.71
C VAL A 175 -35.46 -25.43 -2.45
N GLY A 176 -36.37 -25.69 -1.51
CA GLY A 176 -36.88 -27.03 -1.19
C GLY A 176 -35.91 -27.91 -0.39
N LYS A 177 -34.87 -27.33 0.23
CA LYS A 177 -33.90 -28.04 1.08
C LYS A 177 -34.31 -28.01 2.54
N LYS A 178 -35.24 -28.89 2.89
CA LYS A 178 -35.86 -28.96 4.22
C LYS A 178 -34.86 -29.19 5.37
N ASP A 179 -33.90 -30.09 5.20
CA ASP A 179 -32.89 -30.37 6.23
C ASP A 179 -32.03 -29.15 6.53
N SER A 180 -31.63 -28.41 5.48
CA SER A 180 -30.87 -27.17 5.62
C SER A 180 -31.72 -26.08 6.27
N MET A 181 -32.98 -25.92 5.85
CA MET A 181 -33.93 -25.00 6.51
C MET A 181 -33.98 -25.26 8.02
N TYR A 182 -34.23 -26.51 8.41
CA TYR A 182 -34.34 -26.90 9.81
C TYR A 182 -33.03 -26.71 10.57
N TYR A 183 -31.89 -27.04 9.97
CA TYR A 183 -30.57 -26.81 10.57
C TYR A 183 -30.39 -25.34 10.99
N TYR A 184 -30.67 -24.40 10.10
CA TYR A 184 -30.50 -22.97 10.39
C TYR A 184 -31.53 -22.46 11.40
N LEU A 185 -32.77 -22.96 11.37
CA LEU A 185 -33.75 -22.69 12.44
C LEU A 185 -33.28 -23.15 13.82
N ILE A 186 -32.59 -24.28 13.90
CA ILE A 186 -32.02 -24.77 15.15
C ILE A 186 -30.84 -23.91 15.61
N GLN A 187 -30.01 -23.40 14.69
CA GLN A 187 -28.96 -22.44 15.07
C GLN A 187 -29.57 -21.15 15.61
N GLU A 188 -30.59 -20.61 14.94
CA GLU A 188 -31.33 -19.44 15.40
C GLU A 188 -31.99 -19.67 16.77
N LYS A 189 -32.56 -20.86 17.00
CA LYS A 189 -33.14 -21.23 18.29
C LYS A 189 -32.10 -21.21 19.42
N LYS A 190 -30.93 -21.83 19.20
CA LYS A 190 -29.83 -21.85 20.19
C LYS A 190 -29.37 -20.44 20.57
N ILE A 191 -29.51 -19.48 19.64
CA ILE A 191 -29.21 -18.09 19.90
C ILE A 191 -30.28 -17.47 20.80
N PHE A 192 -31.56 -17.59 20.42
CA PHE A 192 -32.65 -17.03 21.23
C PHE A 192 -32.79 -17.67 22.62
N ASP A 193 -32.41 -18.94 22.79
CA ASP A 193 -32.39 -19.61 24.08
C ASP A 193 -31.33 -19.01 25.06
N LYS A 194 -30.34 -18.27 24.53
CA LYS A 194 -29.31 -17.57 25.33
C LYS A 194 -29.65 -16.11 25.64
N ILE A 195 -30.66 -15.54 24.98
CA ILE A 195 -31.06 -14.15 25.14
C ILE A 195 -32.18 -14.10 26.20
N GLU A 196 -32.17 -13.08 27.06
CA GLU A 196 -33.20 -12.94 28.10
C GLU A 196 -34.60 -12.84 27.47
N ASN A 197 -35.57 -13.55 28.06
CA ASN A 197 -36.91 -13.67 27.49
C ASN A 197 -37.71 -12.36 27.48
N SER A 198 -37.29 -11.36 28.27
CA SER A 198 -37.90 -10.02 28.34
C SER A 198 -37.69 -9.20 27.08
N ASP A 199 -36.66 -9.50 26.30
CA ASP A 199 -36.34 -8.72 25.12
C ASP A 199 -37.23 -9.11 23.93
N ILE A 200 -37.78 -8.09 23.27
CA ILE A 200 -38.75 -8.25 22.18
C ILE A 200 -38.10 -7.78 20.90
N TYR A 201 -37.62 -8.75 20.12
CA TYR A 201 -36.96 -8.52 18.84
C TYR A 201 -37.90 -8.84 17.68
N PHE A 202 -37.78 -8.06 16.61
CA PHE A 202 -38.41 -8.34 15.33
C PHE A 202 -38.02 -9.75 14.84
N GLU A 203 -36.75 -10.10 14.94
CA GLU A 203 -36.19 -11.40 14.53
C GLU A 203 -36.85 -12.57 15.29
N LYS A 204 -37.28 -12.36 16.54
CA LYS A 204 -37.98 -13.40 17.33
C LYS A 204 -39.38 -13.70 16.78
N ALA A 205 -40.06 -12.70 16.20
CA ALA A 205 -41.33 -12.91 15.51
C ALA A 205 -41.13 -13.68 14.20
N VAL A 206 -40.13 -13.29 13.42
CA VAL A 206 -39.76 -13.96 12.15
C VAL A 206 -39.37 -15.42 12.42
N PHE A 207 -38.59 -15.68 13.46
CA PHE A 207 -38.20 -17.00 13.93
C PHE A 207 -39.41 -17.90 14.22
N PHE A 208 -40.37 -17.40 15.01
CA PHE A 208 -41.57 -18.19 15.31
C PHE A 208 -42.39 -18.45 14.06
N ARG A 209 -42.56 -17.47 13.16
CA ARG A 209 -43.22 -17.70 11.88
C ARG A 209 -42.47 -18.75 11.05
N ALA A 210 -41.14 -18.73 11.01
CA ALA A 210 -40.33 -19.68 10.26
C ALA A 210 -40.48 -21.13 10.78
N PHE A 211 -40.55 -21.31 12.10
CA PHE A 211 -40.91 -22.61 12.69
C PHE A 211 -42.34 -23.02 12.34
N GLY A 212 -43.27 -22.07 12.29
CA GLY A 212 -44.63 -22.29 11.80
C GLY A 212 -44.65 -22.86 10.38
N ASP A 213 -43.91 -22.24 9.46
CA ASP A 213 -43.75 -22.70 8.07
C ASP A 213 -43.14 -24.09 8.00
N TYR A 214 -42.09 -24.35 8.79
CA TYR A 214 -41.46 -25.67 8.86
C TYR A 214 -42.47 -26.74 9.29
N TYR A 215 -43.21 -26.51 10.38
CA TYR A 215 -44.19 -27.49 10.87
C TYR A 215 -45.40 -27.64 9.94
N LEU A 216 -45.81 -26.57 9.24
CA LEU A 216 -46.81 -26.67 8.18
C LEU A 216 -46.32 -27.59 7.06
N SER A 217 -45.05 -27.47 6.64
CA SER A 217 -44.44 -28.37 5.64
C SER A 217 -44.25 -29.80 6.13
N GLU A 218 -44.21 -30.03 7.44
CA GLU A 218 -44.25 -31.35 8.09
C GLU A 218 -45.69 -31.87 8.29
N LYS A 219 -46.71 -31.09 7.88
CA LYS A 219 -48.13 -31.37 8.15
C LYS A 219 -48.46 -31.49 9.65
N LYS A 220 -47.62 -30.92 10.52
CA LYS A 220 -47.81 -30.88 11.99
C LYS A 220 -48.61 -29.65 12.37
N VAL A 221 -49.93 -29.76 12.24
CA VAL A 221 -50.88 -28.65 12.38
C VAL A 221 -50.75 -27.92 13.72
N ASP A 222 -50.80 -28.64 14.84
CA ASP A 222 -50.84 -28.00 16.17
C ASP A 222 -49.57 -27.21 16.46
N SER A 223 -48.42 -27.77 16.07
CA SER A 223 -47.14 -27.07 16.16
C SER A 223 -47.12 -25.84 15.26
N ALA A 224 -47.55 -25.96 13.99
CA ALA A 224 -47.59 -24.82 13.06
C ALA A 224 -48.44 -23.67 13.64
N LYS A 225 -49.65 -23.99 14.11
CA LYS A 225 -50.56 -23.01 14.72
C LYS A 225 -49.94 -22.30 15.92
N TYR A 226 -49.38 -23.05 16.87
CA TYR A 226 -48.72 -22.52 18.06
C TYR A 226 -47.64 -21.49 17.71
N TYR A 227 -46.80 -21.82 16.73
CA TYR A 227 -45.70 -20.97 16.31
C TYR A 227 -46.16 -19.71 15.58
N TYR A 228 -47.17 -19.79 14.70
CA TYR A 228 -47.76 -18.60 14.10
C TYR A 228 -48.43 -17.68 15.13
N GLU A 229 -49.17 -18.22 16.09
CA GLU A 229 -49.80 -17.43 17.16
C GLU A 229 -48.77 -16.69 18.01
N LYS A 230 -47.64 -17.34 18.35
CA LYS A 230 -46.52 -16.67 19.02
C LYS A 230 -45.92 -15.54 18.20
N SER A 231 -45.74 -15.73 16.89
CA SER A 231 -45.26 -14.68 15.99
C SER A 231 -46.19 -13.47 16.02
N ILE A 232 -47.50 -13.69 15.89
CA ILE A 232 -48.52 -12.61 15.91
C ILE A 232 -48.47 -11.80 17.21
N VAL A 233 -48.37 -12.47 18.36
CA VAL A 233 -48.29 -11.81 19.67
C VAL A 233 -47.09 -10.85 19.74
N ILE A 234 -45.93 -11.29 19.26
CA ILE A 234 -44.72 -10.46 19.24
C ILE A 234 -44.87 -9.32 18.23
N SER A 235 -45.24 -9.62 16.99
CA SER A 235 -45.37 -8.63 15.91
C SER A 235 -46.32 -7.50 16.29
N LYS A 236 -47.47 -7.81 16.91
CA LYS A 236 -48.42 -6.79 17.40
C LYS A 236 -47.84 -5.95 18.52
N LYS A 237 -47.06 -6.53 19.43
CA LYS A 237 -46.46 -5.82 20.56
C LYS A 237 -45.40 -4.81 20.12
N ILE A 238 -44.69 -5.10 19.02
CA ILE A 238 -43.71 -4.18 18.41
C ILE A 238 -44.31 -3.32 17.28
N ASN A 239 -45.62 -3.38 17.06
CA ASN A 239 -46.32 -2.72 15.96
C ASN A 239 -45.67 -2.99 14.57
N SER A 240 -45.13 -4.21 14.40
CA SER A 240 -44.47 -4.61 13.16
C SER A 240 -45.49 -5.24 12.21
N PRO A 241 -45.40 -4.93 10.91
CA PRO A 241 -46.21 -5.58 9.88
C PRO A 241 -46.05 -7.10 9.74
N GLU A 242 -45.02 -7.69 10.35
CA GLU A 242 -44.70 -9.14 10.31
C GLU A 242 -45.88 -10.03 10.74
N PHE A 243 -46.89 -9.50 11.44
CA PHE A 243 -48.10 -10.27 11.75
C PHE A 243 -48.86 -10.73 10.48
N ILE A 244 -48.68 -10.03 9.35
CA ILE A 244 -49.30 -10.38 8.06
C ILE A 244 -48.75 -11.72 7.54
N ASP A 245 -47.45 -11.95 7.65
CA ASP A 245 -46.82 -13.23 7.29
C ASP A 245 -47.32 -14.40 8.14
N ALA A 246 -47.47 -14.18 9.45
CA ALA A 246 -48.03 -15.19 10.34
C ALA A 246 -49.52 -15.44 10.08
N PHE A 247 -50.31 -14.41 9.74
CA PHE A 247 -51.69 -14.56 9.29
C PHE A 247 -51.77 -15.35 7.98
N MET A 248 -50.85 -15.13 7.05
CA MET A 248 -50.75 -15.90 5.82
C MET A 248 -50.50 -17.38 6.14
N GLY A 249 -49.59 -17.69 7.07
CA GLY A 249 -49.34 -19.04 7.56
C GLY A 249 -50.59 -19.72 8.16
N LEU A 250 -51.34 -19.01 9.01
CA LEU A 250 -52.61 -19.50 9.56
C LEU A 250 -53.69 -19.68 8.49
N ALA A 251 -53.76 -18.79 7.50
CA ALA A 251 -54.71 -18.89 6.40
C ALA A 251 -54.46 -20.18 5.61
N LYS A 252 -53.21 -20.42 5.20
CA LYS A 252 -52.80 -21.67 4.52
C LYS A 252 -53.08 -22.91 5.36
N LEU A 253 -52.78 -22.85 6.66
CA LEU A 253 -53.06 -23.95 7.57
C LEU A 253 -54.57 -24.30 7.58
N ASN A 254 -55.44 -23.31 7.69
CA ASN A 254 -56.90 -23.52 7.65
C ASN A 254 -57.36 -24.01 6.28
N THR A 255 -56.78 -23.52 5.17
CA THR A 255 -57.06 -24.04 3.82
C THR A 255 -56.75 -25.53 3.73
N VAL A 256 -55.58 -25.97 4.19
CA VAL A 256 -55.17 -27.39 4.16
C VAL A 256 -56.08 -28.26 5.04
N GLN A 257 -56.65 -27.71 6.10
CA GLN A 257 -57.62 -28.39 6.96
C GLN A 257 -59.06 -28.41 6.40
N GLY A 258 -59.31 -27.80 5.24
CA GLY A 258 -60.67 -27.63 4.70
C GLY A 258 -61.53 -26.61 5.45
N LYS A 259 -60.94 -25.84 6.38
CA LYS A 259 -61.60 -24.79 7.16
C LYS A 259 -61.67 -23.50 6.36
N TYR A 260 -62.43 -23.53 5.27
CA TYR A 260 -62.43 -22.48 4.26
C TYR A 260 -62.95 -21.13 4.79
N ASN A 261 -63.95 -21.13 5.67
CA ASN A 261 -64.50 -19.88 6.23
C ASN A 261 -63.47 -19.15 7.11
N GLU A 262 -62.74 -19.89 7.93
CA GLU A 262 -61.65 -19.36 8.74
C GLU A 262 -60.51 -18.84 7.88
N ALA A 263 -60.11 -19.61 6.86
CA ALA A 263 -59.09 -19.20 5.90
C ALA A 263 -59.47 -17.89 5.18
N LEU A 264 -60.72 -17.77 4.70
CA LEU A 264 -61.24 -16.57 4.07
C LEU A 264 -61.15 -15.34 4.99
N ARG A 265 -61.45 -15.48 6.29
CA ARG A 265 -61.32 -14.37 7.25
C ARG A 265 -59.89 -13.86 7.33
N TYR A 266 -58.90 -14.75 7.40
CA TYR A 266 -57.49 -14.34 7.42
C TYR A 266 -57.07 -13.69 6.10
N TYR A 267 -57.39 -14.28 4.95
CA TYR A 267 -57.06 -13.71 3.64
C TYR A 267 -57.67 -12.32 3.42
N HIS A 268 -58.93 -12.12 3.78
CA HIS A 268 -59.56 -10.81 3.69
C HIS A 268 -58.96 -9.79 4.67
N THR A 269 -58.54 -10.24 5.86
CA THR A 269 -57.82 -9.37 6.80
C THR A 269 -56.50 -8.88 6.19
N ILE A 270 -55.73 -9.78 5.54
CA ILE A 270 -54.49 -9.41 4.84
C ILE A 270 -54.79 -8.39 3.72
N LEU A 271 -55.82 -8.62 2.90
CA LEU A 271 -56.21 -7.67 1.84
C LEU A 271 -56.60 -6.30 2.40
N ASN A 272 -57.31 -6.26 3.53
CA ASN A 272 -57.72 -5.02 4.17
C ASN A 272 -56.53 -4.25 4.75
N GLU A 273 -55.60 -4.94 5.43
CA GLU A 273 -54.37 -4.32 5.95
C GLU A 273 -53.48 -3.79 4.83
N ASN A 274 -53.36 -4.54 3.73
CA ASN A 274 -52.66 -4.06 2.53
C ASN A 274 -53.31 -2.79 1.97
N LYS A 275 -54.63 -2.76 1.83
CA LYS A 275 -55.35 -1.58 1.35
C LYS A 275 -55.19 -0.37 2.28
N LYS A 276 -55.36 -0.58 3.59
CA LYS A 276 -55.29 0.47 4.61
C LYS A 276 -53.92 1.15 4.65
N ASN A 277 -52.86 0.36 4.51
CA ASN A 277 -51.48 0.83 4.63
C ASN A 277 -50.80 1.03 3.27
N SER A 278 -51.53 0.91 2.15
CA SER A 278 -50.99 1.00 0.78
C SER A 278 -49.83 0.02 0.51
N LEU A 279 -49.93 -1.20 1.02
CA LEU A 279 -48.95 -2.26 0.88
C LEU A 279 -49.36 -3.26 -0.21
N GLN A 280 -48.40 -4.01 -0.74
CA GLN A 280 -48.64 -5.02 -1.78
C GLN A 280 -48.20 -6.44 -1.37
N TRP A 281 -48.12 -6.71 -0.07
CA TRP A 281 -47.57 -7.98 0.41
C TRP A 281 -48.47 -9.16 0.12
N HIS A 282 -47.84 -10.25 -0.34
CA HIS A 282 -48.46 -11.53 -0.59
C HIS A 282 -49.66 -11.55 -1.55
N LEU A 283 -49.96 -10.46 -2.26
CA LEU A 283 -51.20 -10.34 -3.04
C LEU A 283 -51.38 -11.50 -4.03
N SER A 284 -50.33 -11.86 -4.78
CA SER A 284 -50.37 -13.00 -5.69
C SER A 284 -50.73 -14.30 -4.97
N GLU A 285 -50.11 -14.58 -3.82
CA GLU A 285 -50.39 -15.80 -3.07
C GLU A 285 -51.79 -15.79 -2.42
N VAL A 286 -52.24 -14.64 -1.91
CA VAL A 286 -53.60 -14.47 -1.39
C VAL A 286 -54.63 -14.74 -2.50
N TYR A 287 -54.47 -14.14 -3.67
CA TYR A 287 -55.41 -14.33 -4.78
C TYR A 287 -55.43 -15.77 -5.27
N SER A 288 -54.27 -16.44 -5.36
CA SER A 288 -54.21 -17.87 -5.69
C SER A 288 -54.95 -18.74 -4.67
N ASN A 289 -54.80 -18.47 -3.37
CA ASN A 289 -55.51 -19.25 -2.35
C ASN A 289 -57.02 -18.94 -2.29
N LEU A 290 -57.42 -17.69 -2.54
CA LEU A 290 -58.83 -17.32 -2.64
C LEU A 290 -59.48 -17.98 -3.86
N GLU A 291 -58.80 -18.01 -5.00
CA GLU A 291 -59.23 -18.73 -6.20
C GLU A 291 -59.46 -20.22 -5.91
N TYR A 292 -58.50 -20.86 -5.24
CA TYR A 292 -58.59 -22.25 -4.83
C TYR A 292 -59.80 -22.47 -3.92
N ILE A 293 -59.95 -21.69 -2.84
CA ILE A 293 -61.05 -21.83 -1.88
C ILE A 293 -62.40 -21.64 -2.57
N TYR A 294 -62.58 -20.61 -3.39
CA TYR A 294 -63.86 -20.38 -4.05
C TYR A 294 -64.19 -21.46 -5.08
N THR A 295 -63.19 -22.08 -5.70
CA THR A 295 -63.37 -23.28 -6.53
C THR A 295 -63.88 -24.46 -5.69
N GLN A 296 -63.29 -24.71 -4.52
CA GLN A 296 -63.75 -25.77 -3.62
C GLN A 296 -65.16 -25.54 -3.07
N LEU A 297 -65.57 -24.27 -2.93
CA LEU A 297 -66.92 -23.87 -2.52
C LEU A 297 -67.94 -23.84 -3.69
N GLY A 298 -67.53 -24.18 -4.92
CA GLY A 298 -68.39 -24.14 -6.10
C GLY A 298 -68.76 -22.75 -6.61
N ASN A 299 -68.11 -21.69 -6.11
CA ASN A 299 -68.35 -20.32 -6.55
C ASN A 299 -67.42 -19.96 -7.72
N THR A 300 -67.86 -20.33 -8.93
CA THR A 300 -67.10 -20.15 -10.19
C THR A 300 -66.85 -18.69 -10.54
N GLU A 301 -67.78 -17.80 -10.22
CA GLU A 301 -67.66 -16.36 -10.48
C GLU A 301 -66.50 -15.76 -9.67
N LYS A 302 -66.50 -15.95 -8.34
CA LYS A 302 -65.42 -15.45 -7.48
C LYS A 302 -64.09 -16.15 -7.77
N ALA A 303 -64.10 -17.45 -8.05
CA ALA A 303 -62.88 -18.16 -8.45
C ALA A 303 -62.26 -17.50 -9.70
N THR A 304 -63.06 -17.25 -10.73
CA THR A 304 -62.58 -16.60 -11.97
C THR A 304 -62.06 -15.19 -11.71
N PHE A 305 -62.76 -14.41 -10.87
CA PHE A 305 -62.32 -13.08 -10.46
C PHE A 305 -60.93 -13.10 -9.82
N PHE A 306 -60.71 -13.96 -8.81
CA PHE A 306 -59.41 -14.06 -8.15
C PHE A 306 -58.32 -14.67 -9.03
N ARG A 307 -58.68 -15.56 -9.97
CA ARG A 307 -57.74 -16.07 -10.99
C ARG A 307 -57.17 -14.95 -11.86
N ASN A 308 -58.03 -14.03 -12.31
CA ASN A 308 -57.62 -12.90 -13.13
C ASN A 308 -56.69 -11.96 -12.35
N LEU A 309 -57.06 -11.62 -11.11
CA LEU A 309 -56.21 -10.81 -10.22
C LEU A 309 -54.86 -11.47 -9.95
N PHE A 310 -54.84 -12.79 -9.72
CA PHE A 310 -53.61 -13.55 -9.55
C PHE A 310 -52.71 -13.44 -10.78
N ASN A 311 -53.26 -13.71 -11.98
CA ASN A 311 -52.51 -13.69 -13.23
C ASN A 311 -51.93 -12.30 -13.53
N GLU A 312 -52.74 -11.24 -13.36
CA GLU A 312 -52.30 -9.86 -13.54
C GLU A 312 -51.17 -9.49 -12.57
N THR A 313 -51.38 -9.77 -11.27
CA THR A 313 -50.39 -9.48 -10.23
C THR A 313 -49.09 -10.24 -10.50
N LYS A 314 -49.19 -11.53 -10.86
CA LYS A 314 -48.02 -12.39 -11.12
C LYS A 314 -47.27 -11.93 -12.36
N TYR A 315 -47.96 -11.58 -13.44
CA TYR A 315 -47.36 -11.05 -14.66
C TYR A 315 -46.57 -9.76 -14.39
N ASN A 316 -47.19 -8.80 -13.68
CA ASN A 316 -46.55 -7.52 -13.34
C ASN A 316 -45.30 -7.72 -12.45
N GLN A 317 -45.40 -8.58 -11.43
CA GLN A 317 -44.27 -8.91 -10.57
C GLN A 317 -43.13 -9.57 -11.34
N ASN A 318 -43.43 -10.57 -12.17
CA ASN A 318 -42.41 -11.27 -12.95
C ASN A 318 -41.70 -10.31 -13.92
N LYS A 319 -42.46 -9.49 -14.65
CA LYS A 319 -41.90 -8.51 -15.60
C LYS A 319 -40.97 -7.50 -14.92
N SER A 320 -41.36 -7.00 -13.74
CA SER A 320 -40.51 -6.09 -12.95
C SER A 320 -39.23 -6.78 -12.47
N LYS A 321 -39.37 -7.98 -11.88
CA LYS A 321 -38.24 -8.75 -11.36
C LYS A 321 -37.25 -9.20 -12.44
N GLU A 322 -37.72 -9.61 -13.61
CA GLU A 322 -36.84 -10.02 -14.71
C GLU A 322 -35.93 -8.89 -15.19
N LYS A 323 -36.50 -7.69 -15.32
CA LYS A 323 -35.75 -6.48 -15.68
C LYS A 323 -34.65 -6.18 -14.65
N GLU A 324 -35.00 -6.16 -13.37
CA GLU A 324 -34.06 -5.92 -12.28
C GLU A 324 -32.99 -7.01 -12.20
N ARG A 325 -33.37 -8.29 -12.38
CA ARG A 325 -32.44 -9.42 -12.34
C ARG A 325 -31.39 -9.34 -13.45
N SER A 326 -31.81 -9.02 -14.69
CA SER A 326 -30.88 -8.83 -15.81
C SER A 326 -29.87 -7.74 -15.49
N PHE A 327 -30.35 -6.58 -15.04
CA PHE A 327 -29.50 -5.45 -14.67
C PHE A 327 -28.51 -5.80 -13.54
N VAL A 328 -28.97 -6.51 -12.51
CA VAL A 328 -28.15 -6.90 -11.37
C VAL A 328 -27.07 -7.91 -11.76
N ILE A 329 -27.36 -8.86 -12.65
CA ILE A 329 -26.37 -9.82 -13.16
C ILE A 329 -25.25 -9.06 -13.87
N ASP A 330 -25.59 -8.16 -14.79
CA ASP A 330 -24.61 -7.35 -15.53
C ASP A 330 -23.75 -6.50 -14.59
N GLU A 331 -24.39 -5.81 -13.63
CA GLU A 331 -23.70 -5.00 -12.64
C GLU A 331 -22.80 -5.85 -11.73
N THR A 332 -23.15 -7.12 -11.45
CA THR A 332 -22.35 -8.02 -10.60
C THR A 332 -21.14 -8.55 -11.32
N ILE A 333 -21.30 -8.94 -12.58
CA ILE A 333 -20.18 -9.32 -13.44
C ILE A 333 -19.22 -8.14 -13.61
N LYS A 334 -19.75 -6.93 -13.83
CA LYS A 334 -18.95 -5.71 -13.94
C LYS A 334 -18.13 -5.44 -12.67
N PHE A 335 -18.77 -5.46 -11.51
CA PHE A 335 -18.09 -5.22 -10.23
C PHE A 335 -17.01 -6.27 -9.94
N GLU A 336 -17.27 -7.55 -10.20
CA GLU A 336 -16.26 -8.60 -10.02
C GLU A 336 -15.07 -8.44 -10.97
N LYS A 337 -15.32 -8.03 -12.23
CA LYS A 337 -14.26 -7.71 -13.20
C LYS A 337 -13.42 -6.52 -12.75
N GLU A 338 -14.04 -5.42 -12.33
CA GLU A 338 -13.36 -4.22 -11.84
C GLU A 338 -12.50 -4.52 -10.61
N LYS A 339 -13.04 -5.32 -9.67
CA LYS A 339 -12.28 -5.76 -8.49
C LYS A 339 -11.06 -6.59 -8.87
N LEU A 340 -11.23 -7.57 -9.74
CA LEU A 340 -10.13 -8.43 -10.21
C LEU A 340 -9.06 -7.61 -10.96
N GLN A 341 -9.49 -6.66 -11.79
CA GLN A 341 -8.59 -5.75 -12.49
C GLN A 341 -7.80 -4.89 -11.50
N HIS A 342 -8.46 -4.29 -10.50
CA HIS A 342 -7.80 -3.50 -9.47
C HIS A 342 -6.79 -4.32 -8.66
N GLU A 343 -7.13 -5.55 -8.28
CA GLU A 343 -6.19 -6.46 -7.60
C GLU A 343 -4.97 -6.77 -8.48
N ASN A 344 -5.18 -7.04 -9.77
CA ASN A 344 -4.09 -7.25 -10.73
C ASN A 344 -3.21 -6.01 -10.91
N ASP A 345 -3.78 -4.81 -10.97
CA ASP A 345 -3.03 -3.57 -11.13
C ASP A 345 -2.22 -3.24 -9.87
N GLN A 346 -2.76 -3.52 -8.67
CA GLN A 346 -2.01 -3.45 -7.42
C GLN A 346 -0.84 -4.44 -7.41
N ASN A 347 -1.07 -5.68 -7.83
CA ASN A 347 -0.02 -6.69 -7.91
C ASN A 347 1.09 -6.27 -8.88
N LYS A 348 0.75 -5.75 -10.07
CA LYS A 348 1.73 -5.18 -11.01
C LYS A 348 2.54 -4.05 -10.39
N LYS A 349 1.90 -3.13 -9.66
CA LYS A 349 2.58 -2.04 -8.94
C LYS A 349 3.60 -2.58 -7.94
N TYR A 350 3.24 -3.59 -7.14
CA TYR A 350 4.17 -4.22 -6.21
C TYR A 350 5.32 -4.93 -6.93
N THR A 351 5.05 -5.59 -8.06
CA THR A 351 6.10 -6.17 -8.92
C THR A 351 7.08 -5.11 -9.41
N TYR A 352 6.61 -3.96 -9.89
CA TYR A 352 7.48 -2.87 -10.33
C TYR A 352 8.33 -2.32 -9.17
N ILE A 353 7.75 -2.12 -7.99
CA ILE A 353 8.47 -1.67 -6.79
C ILE A 353 9.59 -2.68 -6.43
N ALA A 354 9.28 -3.98 -6.43
CA ALA A 354 10.27 -5.03 -6.15
C ALA A 354 11.42 -5.01 -7.16
N ILE A 355 11.11 -4.88 -8.47
CA ILE A 355 12.12 -4.76 -9.53
C ILE A 355 13.00 -3.52 -9.31
N THR A 356 12.42 -2.37 -8.96
CA THR A 356 13.18 -1.15 -8.67
C THR A 356 14.12 -1.35 -7.48
N ILE A 357 13.66 -1.98 -6.40
CA ILE A 357 14.47 -2.27 -5.22
C ILE A 357 15.67 -3.18 -5.59
N ILE A 358 15.43 -4.23 -6.37
CA ILE A 358 16.49 -5.14 -6.83
C ILE A 358 17.55 -4.38 -7.65
N ASN A 359 17.12 -3.50 -8.56
CA ASN A 359 18.04 -2.68 -9.37
C ASN A 359 18.86 -1.71 -8.51
N VAL A 360 18.27 -1.11 -7.47
CA VAL A 360 19.00 -0.25 -6.53
C VAL A 360 20.06 -1.05 -5.78
N PHE A 361 19.74 -2.25 -5.31
CA PHE A 361 20.73 -3.12 -4.66
C PHE A 361 21.85 -3.56 -5.61
N LEU A 362 21.54 -3.89 -6.87
CA LEU A 362 22.53 -4.16 -7.92
C LEU A 362 23.45 -2.96 -8.14
N PHE A 363 22.88 -1.76 -8.25
CA PHE A 363 23.64 -0.52 -8.42
C PHE A 363 24.58 -0.25 -7.24
N ILE A 364 24.09 -0.42 -6.00
CA ILE A 364 24.90 -0.30 -4.79
C ILE A 364 26.03 -1.33 -4.79
N GLY A 365 25.74 -2.59 -5.16
CA GLY A 365 26.74 -3.65 -5.27
C GLY A 365 27.85 -3.32 -6.27
N VAL A 366 27.49 -2.86 -7.47
CA VAL A 366 28.44 -2.39 -8.49
C VAL A 366 29.25 -1.20 -7.98
N PHE A 367 28.60 -0.22 -7.35
CA PHE A 367 29.27 0.95 -6.78
C PHE A 367 30.32 0.56 -5.72
N ILE A 368 30.00 -0.39 -4.84
CA ILE A 368 30.94 -0.91 -3.83
C ILE A 368 32.12 -1.62 -4.52
N ILE A 369 31.87 -2.44 -5.53
CA ILE A 369 32.92 -3.15 -6.28
C ILE A 369 33.86 -2.16 -6.97
N VAL A 370 33.32 -1.15 -7.66
CA VAL A 370 34.09 -0.09 -8.33
C VAL A 370 34.91 0.70 -7.32
N LYS A 371 34.32 1.09 -6.19
CA LYS A 371 35.03 1.81 -5.12
C LYS A 371 36.18 0.98 -4.53
N ARG A 372 35.96 -0.32 -4.31
CA ARG A 372 37.01 -1.25 -3.84
C ARG A 372 38.14 -1.39 -4.86
N LYS A 373 37.83 -1.62 -6.14
CA LYS A 373 38.83 -1.71 -7.21
C LYS A 373 39.62 -0.42 -7.36
N ARG A 374 38.97 0.75 -7.32
CA ARG A 374 39.63 2.06 -7.39
C ARG A 374 40.59 2.26 -6.22
N LYS A 375 40.19 1.91 -4.99
CA LYS A 375 41.07 1.98 -3.81
C LYS A 375 42.30 1.07 -3.95
N GLN A 376 42.12 -0.15 -4.47
CA GLN A 376 43.24 -1.06 -4.73
C GLN A 376 44.20 -0.51 -5.79
N LEU A 377 43.68 0.07 -6.88
CA LEU A 377 44.52 0.68 -7.92
C LEU A 377 45.32 1.87 -7.39
N ILE A 378 44.70 2.74 -6.58
CA ILE A 378 45.39 3.86 -5.95
C ILE A 378 46.50 3.36 -5.03
N SER A 379 46.22 2.37 -4.17
CA SER A 379 47.23 1.79 -3.28
C SER A 379 48.40 1.16 -4.05
N LYS A 380 48.15 0.48 -5.17
CA LYS A 380 49.24 -0.03 -6.04
C LYS A 380 50.07 1.11 -6.64
N SER A 381 49.41 2.17 -7.10
CA SER A 381 50.09 3.36 -7.61
C SER A 381 50.97 4.02 -6.54
N ASP A 382 50.46 4.17 -5.32
CA ASP A 382 51.20 4.74 -4.19
C ASP A 382 52.44 3.91 -3.83
N THR A 383 52.32 2.57 -3.86
CA THR A 383 53.48 1.68 -3.61
C THR A 383 54.58 1.84 -4.65
N ILE A 384 54.21 2.00 -5.93
CA ILE A 384 55.17 2.19 -7.03
C ILE A 384 55.85 3.56 -6.90
N ILE A 385 55.10 4.61 -6.54
CA ILE A 385 55.65 5.95 -6.33
C ILE A 385 56.65 5.93 -5.18
N ASN A 386 56.32 5.29 -4.06
CA ASN A 386 57.23 5.18 -2.91
C ASN A 386 58.50 4.40 -3.26
N GLN A 387 58.41 3.32 -4.05
CA GLN A 387 59.60 2.58 -4.52
C GLN A 387 60.52 3.46 -5.36
N LYS A 388 59.95 4.22 -6.31
CA LYS A 388 60.72 5.15 -7.15
C LYS A 388 61.39 6.25 -6.33
N GLU A 389 60.71 6.76 -5.30
CA GLU A 389 61.27 7.79 -4.42
C GLU A 389 62.45 7.24 -3.60
N ILE A 390 62.33 6.00 -3.08
CA ILE A 390 63.44 5.30 -2.38
C ILE A 390 64.62 5.07 -3.32
N GLU A 391 64.38 4.66 -4.57
CA GLU A 391 65.43 4.49 -5.58
C GLU A 391 66.13 5.81 -5.90
N ARG A 392 65.38 6.90 -6.08
CA ARG A 392 65.93 8.24 -6.32
C ARG A 392 66.82 8.68 -5.16
N GLN A 393 66.37 8.49 -3.92
CA GLN A 393 67.15 8.82 -2.72
C GLN A 393 68.44 7.99 -2.64
N LYS A 394 68.39 6.69 -2.95
CA LYS A 394 69.59 5.84 -3.00
C LYS A 394 70.58 6.31 -4.07
N LEU A 395 70.10 6.67 -5.25
CA LEU A 395 70.96 7.16 -6.33
C LEU A 395 71.61 8.50 -5.95
N GLN A 396 70.83 9.41 -5.36
CA GLN A 396 71.33 10.68 -4.87
C GLN A 396 72.40 10.51 -3.77
N LYS A 397 72.20 9.56 -2.85
CA LYS A 397 73.21 9.25 -1.82
C LYS A 397 74.52 8.73 -2.45
N LYS A 398 74.44 7.80 -3.40
CA LYS A 398 75.63 7.29 -4.11
C LYS A 398 76.37 8.38 -4.88
N LEU A 399 75.64 9.30 -5.51
CA LEU A 399 76.22 10.43 -6.21
C LEU A 399 76.98 11.36 -5.25
N ASN A 400 76.38 11.67 -4.09
CA ASN A 400 77.02 12.49 -3.07
C ASN A 400 78.30 11.81 -2.50
N GLU A 401 78.26 10.50 -2.25
CA GLU A 401 79.43 9.74 -1.77
C GLU A 401 80.58 9.77 -2.79
N ALA A 402 80.28 9.57 -4.08
CA ALA A 402 81.28 9.64 -5.15
C ALA A 402 81.87 11.05 -5.31
N PHE A 403 81.06 12.09 -5.12
CA PHE A 403 81.54 13.48 -5.12
C PHE A 403 82.50 13.77 -3.96
N GLU A 404 82.14 13.39 -2.74
CA GLU A 404 83.00 13.57 -1.56
C GLU A 404 84.33 12.82 -1.71
N GLU A 405 84.30 11.60 -2.23
CA GLU A 405 85.51 10.81 -2.49
C GLU A 405 86.47 11.54 -3.45
N VAL A 406 85.94 12.10 -4.54
CA VAL A 406 86.73 12.88 -5.52
C VAL A 406 87.31 14.15 -4.88
N ILE A 407 86.55 14.84 -4.01
CA ILE A 407 87.00 16.03 -3.28
C ILE A 407 88.13 15.70 -2.29
N GLU A 408 88.03 14.58 -1.56
CA GLU A 408 89.05 14.13 -0.61
C GLU A 408 90.35 13.72 -1.32
N LEU A 409 90.26 13.01 -2.45
CA LEU A 409 91.43 12.71 -3.28
C LEU A 409 92.09 13.99 -3.82
N ALA A 410 91.28 15.00 -4.17
CA ALA A 410 91.79 16.30 -4.59
C ALA A 410 92.56 17.00 -3.45
N ARG A 411 91.98 17.07 -2.24
CA ARG A 411 92.59 17.73 -1.06
C ARG A 411 93.91 17.08 -0.63
N SER A 412 93.99 15.77 -0.72
CA SER A 412 95.20 14.99 -0.35
C SER A 412 96.29 15.01 -1.43
N ASN A 413 96.06 15.67 -2.58
CA ASN A 413 96.95 15.66 -3.74
C ASN A 413 97.30 14.23 -4.20
N SER A 414 96.33 13.33 -4.11
CA SER A 414 96.53 11.90 -4.43
C SER A 414 96.78 11.72 -5.94
N PRO A 415 97.72 10.84 -6.35
CA PRO A 415 97.94 10.49 -7.75
C PRO A 415 96.69 9.96 -8.47
N GLU A 416 95.76 9.35 -7.74
CA GLU A 416 94.53 8.75 -8.22
C GLU A 416 93.41 9.77 -8.45
N PHE A 417 93.55 11.00 -7.96
CA PHE A 417 92.53 12.06 -8.04
C PHE A 417 91.96 12.23 -9.45
N PHE A 418 92.82 12.38 -10.46
CA PHE A 418 92.36 12.64 -11.82
C PHE A 418 91.67 11.42 -12.43
N THR A 419 92.13 10.21 -12.11
CA THR A 419 91.49 8.96 -12.54
C THR A 419 90.09 8.86 -11.95
N ARG A 420 89.93 9.11 -10.65
CA ARG A 420 88.61 9.08 -10.00
C ARG A 420 87.69 10.20 -10.50
N PHE A 421 88.23 11.40 -10.73
CA PHE A 421 87.49 12.50 -11.33
C PHE A 421 86.94 12.13 -12.72
N ARG A 422 87.74 11.46 -13.56
CA ARG A 422 87.32 11.00 -14.88
C ARG A 422 86.22 9.94 -14.80
N GLU A 423 86.27 9.05 -13.81
CA GLU A 423 85.21 8.05 -13.60
C GLU A 423 83.88 8.67 -13.15
N VAL A 424 83.93 9.70 -12.30
CA VAL A 424 82.73 10.36 -11.77
C VAL A 424 82.17 11.42 -12.74
N TYR A 425 83.04 12.10 -13.49
CA TYR A 425 82.70 13.16 -14.44
C TYR A 425 83.26 12.91 -15.86
N PRO A 426 82.93 11.78 -16.51
CA PRO A 426 83.49 11.43 -17.82
C PRO A 426 83.12 12.48 -18.89
N GLU A 427 81.89 12.99 -18.86
CA GLU A 427 81.41 13.99 -19.83
C GLU A 427 82.22 15.28 -19.81
N VAL A 428 82.66 15.71 -18.62
CA VAL A 428 83.48 16.92 -18.46
C VAL A 428 84.84 16.71 -19.11
N VAL A 429 85.44 15.55 -18.90
CA VAL A 429 86.74 15.19 -19.48
C VAL A 429 86.64 15.07 -21.00
N ASP A 430 85.60 14.41 -21.52
CA ASP A 430 85.37 14.24 -22.95
C ASP A 430 85.14 15.59 -23.65
N LYS A 431 84.35 16.49 -23.05
CA LYS A 431 84.15 17.86 -23.58
C LYS A 431 85.46 18.64 -23.59
N LEU A 432 86.29 18.56 -22.55
CA LEU A 432 87.60 19.23 -22.49
C LEU A 432 88.56 18.72 -23.58
N ILE A 433 88.60 17.40 -23.79
CA ILE A 433 89.42 16.78 -24.84
C ILE A 433 88.88 17.14 -26.24
N GLY A 434 87.56 17.22 -26.41
CA GLY A 434 86.93 17.63 -27.67
C GLY A 434 87.30 19.06 -28.08
N ILE A 435 87.48 19.98 -27.12
CA ILE A 435 87.88 21.37 -27.37
C ILE A 435 89.37 21.47 -27.70
N TYR A 436 90.24 20.77 -26.95
CA TYR A 436 91.67 20.76 -27.21
C TYR A 436 92.28 19.35 -27.00
N PRO A 437 92.39 18.53 -28.05
CA PRO A 437 92.84 17.14 -27.94
C PRO A 437 94.28 16.95 -27.43
N LYS A 438 95.10 18.01 -27.45
CA LYS A 438 96.50 18.00 -26.99
C LYS A 438 96.68 18.43 -25.53
N LEU A 439 95.60 18.49 -24.73
CA LEU A 439 95.71 18.79 -23.29
C LEU A 439 96.53 17.70 -22.58
N ARG A 440 97.50 18.12 -21.77
CA ARG A 440 98.24 17.18 -20.93
C ARG A 440 97.40 16.76 -19.72
N VAL A 441 97.70 15.58 -19.15
CA VAL A 441 97.05 15.10 -17.92
C VAL A 441 97.13 16.15 -16.81
N SER A 442 98.28 16.79 -16.61
CA SER A 442 98.46 17.85 -15.60
C SER A 442 97.66 19.13 -15.87
N GLU A 443 97.18 19.35 -17.09
CA GLU A 443 96.29 20.44 -17.47
C GLU A 443 94.83 20.04 -17.24
N LEU A 444 94.47 18.79 -17.54
CA LEU A 444 93.17 18.21 -17.22
C LEU A 444 92.95 18.07 -15.70
N THR A 445 93.98 17.72 -14.94
CA THR A 445 93.94 17.72 -13.46
C THR A 445 93.69 19.13 -12.93
N LEU A 446 94.28 20.16 -13.56
CA LEU A 446 94.02 21.55 -13.19
C LEU A 446 92.57 21.97 -13.52
N CYS A 447 92.01 21.52 -14.65
CA CYS A 447 90.59 21.68 -14.94
C CYS A 447 89.71 20.99 -13.89
N ALA A 448 90.07 19.78 -13.46
CA ALA A 448 89.33 19.02 -12.46
C ALA A 448 89.28 19.78 -11.11
N PHE A 449 90.40 20.33 -10.66
CA PHE A 449 90.42 21.19 -9.46
C PHE A 449 89.51 22.42 -9.61
N ILE A 450 89.54 23.08 -10.76
CA ILE A 450 88.71 24.27 -11.01
C ILE A 450 87.22 23.89 -11.07
N PHE A 451 86.89 22.76 -11.72
CA PHE A 451 85.54 22.23 -11.86
C PHE A 451 84.91 21.95 -10.48
N LEU A 452 85.69 21.31 -9.60
CA LEU A 452 85.30 21.01 -8.22
C LEU A 452 85.24 22.25 -7.32
N GLY A 453 85.65 23.42 -7.81
CA GLY A 453 85.53 24.70 -7.11
C GLY A 453 86.71 25.06 -6.22
N PHE A 454 87.86 24.38 -6.32
CA PHE A 454 89.07 24.77 -5.59
C PHE A 454 89.59 26.11 -6.11
N THR A 455 89.90 27.02 -5.18
CA THR A 455 90.42 28.35 -5.54
C THR A 455 91.89 28.26 -5.94
N THR A 456 92.42 29.31 -6.58
CA THR A 456 93.86 29.36 -6.94
C THR A 456 94.77 29.24 -5.69
N LYS A 457 94.30 29.69 -4.52
CA LYS A 457 95.02 29.52 -3.25
C LYS A 457 95.01 28.07 -2.79
N ASP A 458 93.86 27.40 -2.88
CA ASP A 458 93.73 25.99 -2.49
C ASP A 458 94.59 25.08 -3.36
N ILE A 459 94.55 25.28 -4.68
CA ILE A 459 95.35 24.49 -5.64
C ILE A 459 96.84 24.69 -5.39
N ALA A 460 97.27 25.93 -5.10
CA ALA A 460 98.67 26.23 -4.78
C ALA A 460 99.12 25.50 -3.51
N SER A 461 98.26 25.51 -2.47
CA SER A 461 98.51 24.81 -1.21
C SER A 461 98.55 23.29 -1.38
N ILE A 462 97.60 22.71 -2.12
CA ILE A 462 97.47 21.26 -2.35
C ILE A 462 98.64 20.74 -3.18
N THR A 463 99.00 21.45 -4.26
CA THR A 463 100.03 21.00 -5.20
C THR A 463 101.45 21.44 -4.80
N PHE A 464 101.61 22.09 -3.64
CA PHE A 464 102.88 22.67 -3.17
C PHE A 464 103.56 23.57 -4.21
N THR A 465 102.78 24.39 -4.91
CA THR A 465 103.27 25.34 -5.92
C THR A 465 102.95 26.77 -5.54
N SER A 466 103.68 27.74 -6.09
CA SER A 466 103.38 29.16 -5.83
C SER A 466 102.03 29.56 -6.45
N ILE A 467 101.30 30.45 -5.78
CA ILE A 467 100.04 31.03 -6.31
C ILE A 467 100.26 31.64 -7.71
N HIS A 468 101.42 32.27 -7.94
CA HIS A 468 101.80 32.83 -9.24
C HIS A 468 101.93 31.74 -10.32
N THR A 469 102.49 30.58 -9.98
CA THR A 469 102.62 29.43 -10.88
C THR A 469 101.25 28.87 -11.27
N VAL A 470 100.34 28.71 -10.31
CA VAL A 470 98.97 28.23 -10.59
C VAL A 470 98.20 29.24 -11.45
N LYS A 471 98.31 30.54 -11.16
CA LYS A 471 97.69 31.61 -11.96
C LYS A 471 98.24 31.63 -13.40
N GLY A 472 99.54 31.43 -13.58
CA GLY A 472 100.17 31.30 -14.89
C GLY A 472 99.67 30.08 -15.66
N ARG A 473 99.58 28.91 -15.01
CA ARG A 473 99.02 27.68 -15.61
C ARG A 473 97.54 27.85 -15.95
N LYS A 474 96.74 28.47 -15.09
CA LYS A 474 95.32 28.80 -15.34
C LYS A 474 95.15 29.72 -16.55
N ASN A 475 95.99 30.75 -16.68
CA ASN A 475 95.97 31.65 -17.83
C ASN A 475 96.37 30.95 -19.13
N SER A 476 97.35 30.04 -19.09
CA SER A 476 97.73 29.20 -20.23
C SER A 476 96.57 28.28 -20.65
N LEU A 477 95.93 27.65 -19.66
CA LEU A 477 94.75 26.80 -19.86
C LEU A 477 93.59 27.59 -20.49
N ARG A 478 93.33 28.81 -20.01
CA ARG A 478 92.32 29.72 -20.56
C ARG A 478 92.52 29.99 -22.05
N LYS A 479 93.76 30.25 -22.47
CA LYS A 479 94.11 30.46 -23.88
C LYS A 479 93.93 29.19 -24.72
N LYS A 480 94.32 28.03 -24.19
CA LYS A 480 94.18 26.73 -24.88
C LYS A 480 92.72 26.30 -25.06
N LEU A 481 91.87 26.60 -24.09
CA LEU A 481 90.43 26.29 -24.10
C LEU A 481 89.58 27.38 -24.78
N ASN A 482 90.22 28.45 -25.28
CA ASN A 482 89.56 29.58 -25.93
C ASN A 482 88.40 30.20 -25.10
N ILE A 483 88.61 30.37 -23.80
CA ILE A 483 87.57 30.89 -22.89
C ILE A 483 87.41 32.42 -23.13
N PRO A 484 86.20 32.92 -23.44
CA PRO A 484 85.92 34.34 -23.70
C PRO A 484 86.42 35.26 -22.58
N VAL A 485 86.85 36.48 -22.90
CA VAL A 485 87.46 37.42 -21.91
C VAL A 485 86.51 37.78 -20.78
N ASP A 486 85.21 37.84 -21.05
CA ASP A 486 84.17 38.22 -20.09
C ASP A 486 83.79 37.11 -19.11
N ASP A 487 84.12 35.84 -19.43
CA ASP A 487 83.77 34.70 -18.59
C ASP A 487 84.83 34.40 -17.53
N ALA A 488 84.42 34.15 -16.29
CA ALA A 488 85.30 33.57 -15.28
C ALA A 488 85.62 32.10 -15.67
N THR A 489 86.91 31.74 -15.71
CA THR A 489 87.35 30.36 -16.06
C THR A 489 86.66 29.30 -15.20
N GLU A 490 86.40 29.59 -13.93
CA GLU A 490 85.65 28.75 -12.99
C GLU A 490 84.21 28.47 -13.45
N MET A 491 83.48 29.52 -13.84
CA MET A 491 82.09 29.41 -14.25
C MET A 491 81.98 28.66 -15.57
N TRP A 492 82.86 28.98 -16.51
CA TRP A 492 82.91 28.30 -17.81
C TRP A 492 83.20 26.81 -17.65
N ILE A 493 84.20 26.41 -16.85
CA ILE A 493 84.49 24.98 -16.64
C ILE A 493 83.31 24.27 -15.96
N LYS A 494 82.60 24.90 -15.03
CA LYS A 494 81.41 24.31 -14.39
C LYS A 494 80.26 24.03 -15.36
N THR A 495 80.08 24.86 -16.39
CA THR A 495 79.04 24.61 -17.43
C THR A 495 79.29 23.33 -18.23
N LEU A 496 80.50 22.77 -18.21
CA LEU A 496 80.80 21.52 -18.89
C LEU A 496 80.18 20.29 -18.19
N GLY A 497 79.83 20.41 -16.90
CA GLY A 497 79.24 19.32 -16.11
C GLY A 497 77.78 19.51 -15.74
N GLY A 498 77.08 20.35 -16.51
CA GLY A 498 75.61 20.45 -16.51
C GLY A 498 74.99 19.53 -17.52
#